data_AF-A0AAW5EVV8-F1
#
_entry.id   AF-A0AAW5EVV8-F1
#
_cell.length_a   1.000
_cell.length_b   1.000
_cell.length_c   1.000
_cell.angle_alpha   90.00
_cell.angle_beta   90.00
_cell.angle_gamma   90.00
#
_symmetry.space_group_name_H-M   'P 1'
#
loop_
_entity.id
_entity.type
_entity.pdbx_description
1 polymer ?
#
loop_
_entity_poly.entity_id
_entity_poly.type
_entity_poly.pdbx_seq_one_letter_code
_entity_poly.pdbx_strand_id
1 'polypeptide(L)'
;PKLAPRISPAKTWSGSAGGLLSAVLGGMLIAGLMPGALPGAVWRGAVFGALVAIAAQTGDLAESALKRARGVKDSGTILPGHGGLLDRFDGLLVAAPMAALLSLGAVGRAAFWYVGQR
;
A
#
# COMPACT_ATOMS: atom_id res chain seq x y z
N PRO A 1 12.23 14.56 9.99
CA PRO A 1 11.32 14.38 11.15
C PRO A 1 10.82 12.93 11.26
N LYS A 2 10.77 12.37 12.48
CA LYS A 2 10.26 11.01 12.71
C LYS A 2 8.73 11.00 12.61
N LEU A 3 8.18 9.94 12.01
CA LEU A 3 6.73 9.78 11.79
C LEU A 3 6.03 9.28 13.05
N ALA A 4 6.53 8.18 13.63
CA ALA A 4 5.90 7.53 14.79
C ALA A 4 6.95 7.10 15.82
N PRO A 5 7.57 8.04 16.57
CA PRO A 5 8.76 7.78 17.40
C PRO A 5 8.57 6.67 18.45
N ARG A 6 7.36 6.55 19.02
CA ARG A 6 7.02 5.55 20.05
C ARG A 6 6.75 4.17 19.47
N ILE A 7 6.33 4.09 18.21
CA ILE A 7 5.87 2.86 17.55
C ILE A 7 7.00 2.26 16.70
N SER A 8 7.56 3.10 15.82
CA SER A 8 8.68 2.77 14.94
C SER A 8 9.66 3.96 14.83
N PRO A 9 10.79 3.92 15.55
CA PRO A 9 11.77 5.00 15.56
C PRO A 9 12.43 5.27 14.20
N ALA A 10 12.39 4.29 13.29
CA ALA A 10 13.01 4.34 11.97
C ALA A 10 12.12 5.02 10.90
N LYS A 11 10.80 5.13 11.12
CA LYS A 11 9.90 5.76 10.15
C LYS A 11 10.02 7.28 10.17
N THR A 12 10.10 7.88 8.99
CA THR A 12 10.25 9.32 8.80
C THR A 12 9.14 9.86 7.89
N TRP A 13 8.78 11.13 8.10
CA TRP A 13 7.82 11.83 7.23
C TRP A 13 8.34 11.97 5.81
N SER A 14 9.65 12.19 5.62
CA SER A 14 10.27 12.25 4.29
C SER A 14 10.20 10.91 3.57
N GLY A 15 10.43 9.80 4.27
CA GLY A 15 10.27 8.45 3.72
C GLY A 15 8.81 8.13 3.35
N SER A 16 7.87 8.49 4.23
CA SER A 16 6.42 8.34 3.97
C SER A 16 5.94 9.12 2.75
N ALA A 17 6.34 10.40 2.65
CA ALA A 17 6.02 11.25 1.51
C ALA A 17 6.69 10.76 0.21
N GLY A 18 7.95 10.33 0.27
CA GLY A 18 8.66 9.75 -0.86
C GLY A 18 7.99 8.46 -1.35
N GLY A 19 7.64 7.55 -0.44
CA GLY A 19 6.92 6.32 -0.76
C GLY A 19 5.54 6.58 -1.37
N LEU A 20 4.80 7.56 -0.84
CA LEU A 20 3.52 7.99 -1.42
C LEU A 20 3.69 8.53 -2.84
N LEU A 21 4.68 9.42 -3.05
CA LEU A 21 4.97 9.98 -4.37
C LEU A 21 5.36 8.89 -5.37
N SER A 22 6.25 7.97 -4.98
CA SER A 22 6.65 6.84 -5.83
C SER A 22 5.47 5.95 -6.20
N ALA A 23 4.55 5.68 -5.27
CA ALA A 23 3.36 4.89 -5.55
C ALA A 23 2.38 5.60 -6.50
N VAL A 24 2.20 6.92 -6.33
CA VAL A 24 1.40 7.74 -7.26
C VAL A 24 1.99 7.66 -8.68
N LEU A 25 3.29 7.91 -8.81
CA LEU A 25 3.97 7.85 -10.11
C LEU A 25 3.95 6.44 -10.72
N GLY A 26 4.12 5.40 -9.90
CA GLY A 26 4.03 4.01 -10.32
C GLY A 26 2.62 3.66 -10.82
N GLY A 27 1.58 4.07 -10.10
CA GLY A 27 0.19 3.88 -10.51
C GLY A 27 -0.14 4.61 -11.82
N MET A 28 0.34 5.85 -11.98
CA MET A 28 0.25 6.62 -13.22
C MET A 28 0.95 5.90 -14.40
N LEU A 29 2.16 5.39 -14.17
CA LEU A 29 2.94 4.68 -15.18
C LEU A 29 2.24 3.40 -15.63
N ILE A 30 1.79 2.56 -14.69
CA ILE A 30 1.07 1.31 -15.00
C ILE A 30 -0.19 1.61 -15.80
N ALA A 31 -0.95 2.63 -15.41
CA ALA A 31 -2.15 3.04 -16.14
C ALA A 31 -1.85 3.56 -17.56
N GLY A 32 -0.73 4.25 -17.74
CA GLY A 32 -0.27 4.72 -19.06
C GLY A 32 0.21 3.59 -19.97
N LEU A 33 0.84 2.56 -19.41
CA LEU A 33 1.34 1.39 -20.15
C LEU A 33 0.23 0.38 -20.50
N MET A 34 -0.91 0.42 -19.82
CA MET A 34 -2.02 -0.53 -20.00
C MET A 34 -3.36 0.16 -20.35
N PRO A 35 -3.44 0.92 -21.47
CA PRO A 35 -4.60 1.72 -21.81
C PRO A 35 -5.89 0.91 -22.03
N GLY A 36 -5.78 -0.37 -22.41
CA GLY A 36 -6.94 -1.28 -22.56
C GLY A 36 -7.46 -1.88 -21.26
N ALA A 37 -6.66 -1.89 -20.18
CA ALA A 37 -7.06 -2.42 -18.88
C ALA A 37 -7.68 -1.35 -17.97
N LEU A 38 -7.31 -0.07 -18.17
CA LEU A 38 -7.80 1.09 -17.44
C LEU A 38 -8.39 2.13 -18.39
N PRO A 39 -9.64 1.95 -18.86
CA PRO A 39 -10.31 3.00 -19.62
C PRO A 39 -10.74 4.10 -18.66
N GLY A 40 -9.84 5.08 -18.53
CA GLY A 40 -10.00 6.22 -17.65
C GLY A 40 -8.69 6.70 -17.08
N ALA A 41 -7.78 7.13 -17.96
CA ALA A 41 -6.72 8.10 -17.74
C ALA A 41 -5.74 7.90 -16.55
N VAL A 42 -4.51 8.35 -16.80
CA VAL A 42 -3.37 8.38 -15.87
C VAL A 42 -3.73 8.86 -14.46
N TRP A 43 -4.72 9.74 -14.31
CA TRP A 43 -5.20 10.24 -13.02
C TRP A 43 -5.83 9.15 -12.13
N ARG A 44 -6.53 8.14 -12.67
CA ARG A 44 -7.06 7.03 -11.87
C ARG A 44 -5.92 6.19 -11.31
N GLY A 45 -4.86 5.99 -12.10
CA GLY A 45 -3.62 5.38 -11.64
C GLY A 45 -2.99 6.14 -10.48
N ALA A 46 -2.97 7.48 -10.55
CA ALA A 46 -2.50 8.33 -9.44
C ALA A 46 -3.31 8.11 -8.15
N VAL A 47 -4.65 8.14 -8.26
CA VAL A 47 -5.55 7.93 -7.11
C VAL A 47 -5.40 6.53 -6.53
N PHE A 48 -5.30 5.50 -7.39
CA PHE A 48 -5.08 4.13 -6.96
C PHE A 48 -3.77 4.00 -6.18
N GLY A 49 -2.67 4.48 -6.76
CA GLY A 49 -1.35 4.45 -6.13
C GLY A 49 -1.32 5.17 -4.79
N ALA A 50 -1.96 6.34 -4.69
CA ALA A 50 -2.07 7.08 -3.44
C ALA A 50 -2.79 6.30 -2.34
N LEU A 51 -3.98 5.76 -2.65
CA LEU A 51 -4.81 5.06 -1.66
C LEU A 51 -4.17 3.74 -1.21
N VAL A 52 -3.58 2.99 -2.14
CA VAL A 52 -2.86 1.74 -1.82
C VAL A 52 -1.61 2.03 -0.99
N ALA A 53 -0.88 3.10 -1.25
CA ALA A 53 0.29 3.48 -0.45
C ALA A 53 -0.08 3.89 0.97
N ILE A 54 -1.18 4.64 1.14
CA ILE A 54 -1.69 4.99 2.47
C ILE A 54 -2.07 3.71 3.22
N ALA A 55 -2.83 2.82 2.58
CA ALA A 55 -3.22 1.54 3.16
C ALA A 55 -2.00 0.70 3.59
N ALA A 56 -0.97 0.60 2.74
CA ALA A 56 0.27 -0.11 3.05
C ALA A 56 0.99 0.48 4.27
N GLN A 57 1.15 1.81 4.33
CA GLN A 57 1.79 2.46 5.47
C GLN A 57 0.98 2.30 6.76
N THR A 58 -0.34 2.30 6.67
CA THR A 58 -1.22 2.04 7.81
C THR A 58 -1.05 0.60 8.33
N GLY A 59 -0.98 -0.40 7.45
CA GLY A 59 -0.77 -1.80 7.84
C GLY A 59 0.54 -2.02 8.59
N ASP A 60 1.64 -1.48 8.05
CA ASP A 60 2.97 -1.53 8.66
C ASP A 60 3.01 -0.78 10.01
N LEU A 61 2.31 0.36 10.14
CA LEU A 61 2.17 1.05 11.44
C LEU A 61 1.32 0.27 12.45
N ALA A 62 0.24 -0.37 12.01
CA ALA A 62 -0.63 -1.17 12.86
C ALA A 62 0.10 -2.40 13.41
N GLU A 63 0.86 -3.11 12.56
CA GLU A 63 1.67 -4.23 12.98
C GLU A 63 2.78 -3.78 13.95
N SER A 64 3.48 -2.69 13.62
CA SER A 64 4.46 -2.08 14.53
C SER A 64 3.84 -1.74 15.90
N ALA A 65 2.61 -1.23 15.95
CA ALA A 65 1.92 -0.92 17.20
C ALA A 65 1.57 -2.20 17.99
N LEU A 66 1.10 -3.25 17.31
CA LEU A 66 0.80 -4.54 17.93
C LEU A 66 2.04 -5.17 18.55
N LYS A 67 3.20 -5.10 17.86
CA LYS A 67 4.48 -5.59 18.37
C LYS A 67 4.86 -4.88 19.67
N ARG A 68 4.73 -3.54 19.73
CA ARG A 68 4.97 -2.77 20.96
C ARG A 68 4.00 -3.10 22.09
N ALA A 69 2.72 -3.29 21.78
CA ALA A 69 1.72 -3.67 22.79
C ALA A 69 2.02 -5.04 23.43
N ARG A 70 2.68 -5.95 22.69
CA ARG A 70 3.11 -7.26 23.19
C ARG A 70 4.55 -7.32 23.69
N GLY A 71 5.27 -6.19 23.73
CA GLY A 71 6.66 -6.14 24.19
C GLY A 71 7.66 -6.86 23.27
N VAL A 72 7.25 -7.24 22.05
CA VAL A 72 8.10 -7.92 21.07
C VAL A 72 8.55 -6.95 19.99
N LYS A 73 9.69 -7.24 19.34
CA LYS A 73 10.20 -6.43 18.24
C LYS A 73 9.90 -7.04 16.87
N ASP A 74 10.07 -8.36 16.76
CA ASP A 74 9.87 -9.12 15.53
C ASP A 74 8.66 -10.04 15.67
N SER A 75 7.93 -10.26 14.58
CA SER A 75 6.72 -11.09 14.58
C SER A 75 7.00 -12.61 14.66
N GLY A 76 8.25 -13.01 14.43
CA GLY A 76 8.72 -14.39 14.49
C GLY A 76 10.12 -14.55 13.90
N THR A 77 10.54 -15.80 13.68
CA THR A 77 11.88 -16.15 13.16
C THR A 77 11.84 -17.08 11.95
N ILE A 78 10.71 -17.14 11.24
CA ILE A 78 10.45 -18.10 10.15
C ILE A 78 11.46 -17.93 8.99
N LEU A 79 11.94 -16.70 8.74
CA LEU A 79 12.97 -16.44 7.74
C LEU A 79 14.33 -16.21 8.43
N PRO A 80 15.28 -17.16 8.31
CA PRO A 80 16.61 -17.01 8.90
C PRO A 80 17.27 -15.69 8.48
N GLY A 81 17.65 -14.88 9.46
CA GLY A 81 18.30 -13.58 9.25
C GLY A 81 17.41 -12.43 8.75
N HIS A 82 16.10 -12.65 8.52
CA HIS A 82 15.21 -11.65 7.92
C HIS A 82 14.02 -11.25 8.80
N GLY A 83 13.88 -11.84 10.00
CA GLY A 83 12.79 -11.59 10.93
C GLY A 83 11.58 -12.48 10.68
N GLY A 84 10.39 -12.00 11.03
CA GLY A 84 9.16 -12.76 10.89
C GLY A 84 8.53 -12.62 9.51
N LEU A 85 7.70 -13.59 9.15
CA LEU A 85 6.92 -13.56 7.91
C LEU A 85 5.97 -12.36 7.90
N LEU A 86 5.35 -12.03 9.04
CA LEU A 86 4.37 -10.95 9.14
C LEU A 86 5.00 -9.58 8.89
N ASP A 87 6.27 -9.38 9.29
CA ASP A 87 7.05 -8.16 9.02
C ASP A 87 7.26 -7.89 7.51
N ARG A 88 6.96 -8.86 6.64
CA ARG A 88 7.06 -8.75 5.17
C ARG A 88 5.72 -8.52 4.49
N PHE A 89 4.63 -8.85 5.18
CA PHE A 89 3.27 -8.80 4.66
C PHE A 89 2.41 -7.76 5.38
N ASP A 90 2.88 -7.13 6.45
CA ASP A 90 2.18 -6.14 7.26
C ASP A 90 1.48 -5.04 6.45
N GLY A 91 2.18 -4.39 5.53
CA GLY A 91 1.60 -3.41 4.62
C GLY A 91 0.70 -4.06 3.57
N LEU A 92 1.07 -5.23 3.05
CA LEU A 92 0.30 -5.94 2.03
C LEU A 92 -1.07 -6.36 2.53
N LEU A 93 -1.18 -6.78 3.79
CA LEU A 93 -2.42 -7.25 4.41
C LEU A 93 -3.53 -6.20 4.38
N VAL A 94 -3.18 -4.92 4.44
CA VAL A 94 -4.14 -3.80 4.34
C VAL A 94 -4.22 -3.27 2.91
N ALA A 95 -3.09 -3.24 2.20
CA ALA A 95 -3.03 -2.74 0.82
C ALA A 95 -3.78 -3.63 -0.18
N ALA A 96 -3.71 -4.95 -0.06
CA ALA A 96 -4.35 -5.90 -0.97
C ALA A 96 -5.88 -5.81 -0.97
N PRO A 97 -6.59 -5.87 0.19
CA PRO A 97 -8.04 -5.68 0.18
C PRO A 97 -8.44 -4.28 -0.26
N MET A 98 -7.66 -3.23 0.05
CA MET A 98 -7.90 -1.89 -0.47
C MET A 98 -7.80 -1.86 -2.00
N ALA A 99 -6.74 -2.43 -2.56
CA ALA A 99 -6.56 -2.55 -4.01
C ALA A 99 -7.72 -3.31 -4.66
N ALA A 100 -8.17 -4.42 -4.05
CA ALA A 100 -9.31 -5.19 -4.53
C ALA A 100 -10.61 -4.38 -4.49
N LEU A 101 -10.91 -3.70 -3.37
CA LEU A 101 -12.09 -2.86 -3.22
C LEU A 101 -12.10 -1.69 -4.21
N LEU A 102 -10.96 -1.02 -4.38
CA LEU A 102 -10.82 0.02 -5.40
C LEU A 102 -11.04 -0.54 -6.78
N SER A 103 -10.57 -1.76 -7.04
CA SER A 103 -10.69 -2.37 -8.36
C SER A 103 -12.11 -2.80 -8.71
N LEU A 104 -12.83 -3.30 -7.70
CA LEU A 104 -14.22 -3.74 -7.80
C LEU A 104 -15.22 -2.57 -7.68
N GLY A 105 -14.83 -1.49 -7.01
CA GLY A 105 -15.65 -0.30 -6.79
C GLY A 105 -15.76 0.56 -8.03
N ALA A 106 -16.90 0.54 -8.70
CA ALA A 106 -17.17 1.38 -9.86
C ALA A 106 -17.33 2.87 -9.47
N VAL A 107 -16.51 3.77 -10.03
CA VAL A 107 -16.81 5.21 -10.00
C VAL A 107 -17.75 5.48 -11.17
N GLY A 108 -19.06 5.47 -10.90
CA GLY A 108 -20.11 5.84 -11.85
C GLY A 108 -20.22 4.89 -13.05
N ARG A 109 -20.89 3.74 -12.89
CA ARG A 109 -21.23 2.75 -13.94
C ARG A 109 -20.07 2.17 -14.77
N ALA A 110 -18.85 2.66 -14.61
CA ALA A 110 -17.62 2.08 -15.12
C ALA A 110 -16.87 1.46 -13.95
N ALA A 111 -16.61 0.16 -14.02
CA ALA A 111 -15.66 -0.49 -13.10
C ALA A 111 -14.35 0.30 -13.10
N PHE A 112 -13.73 0.48 -11.93
CA PHE A 112 -12.44 1.16 -11.81
C PHE A 112 -11.39 0.49 -12.70
N TRP A 113 -11.47 -0.84 -12.82
CA TRP A 113 -10.91 -1.63 -13.91
C TRP A 113 -12.03 -2.17 -14.80
N TYR A 114 -12.16 -1.61 -15.98
CA TYR A 114 -13.00 -2.20 -17.00
C TYR A 114 -12.13 -3.15 -17.83
N VAL A 115 -11.82 -4.33 -17.26
CA VAL A 115 -11.29 -5.43 -18.06
C VAL A 115 -12.44 -5.90 -18.94
N GLY A 116 -12.28 -5.73 -20.26
CA GLY A 116 -13.33 -5.88 -21.26
C GLY A 116 -14.25 -7.07 -21.03
N GLN A 117 -15.54 -6.77 -20.84
CA GLN A 117 -16.63 -7.60 -21.36
C GLN A 117 -16.91 -7.13 -22.79
N ARG A 118 -16.00 -7.44 -23.72
CA ARG A 118 -16.24 -7.63 -25.16
C ARG A 118 -15.15 -8.53 -25.72
#